data_AF-A0A7M3X3B4-F1
#
_entry.id   AF-A0A7M3X3B4-F1
#
_cell.length_a   1.000
_cell.length_b   1.000
_cell.length_c   1.000
_cell.angle_alpha   90.00
_cell.angle_beta   90.00
_cell.angle_gamma   90.00
#
_symmetry.space_group_name_H-M   'P 1'
#
loop_
_entity.id
_entity.type
_entity.pdbx_description
1 polymer ?
#
loop_
_entity_poly.entity_id
_entity_poly.type
_entity_poly.pdbx_seq_one_letter_code
_entity_poly.pdbx_strand_id
1 'polypeptide(L)'
;RKGRKPRKKKQHRSKADRLDAEHHRAEQNEFLRGLNDRQGRYEWMKEERYNTMFRGIEAKIQGAMGTGTYDWVDRRVFDQVFDRLTLMALYKMMKSGVIDTLDFPVARGKEAHVFHGTNLAGEPVAVKIFHTSNAVFKNLIQYIEGDPRFTGLRRKHRDLVEVWVRKEYRNLNRLARWGLNVPFPRGVHKNVLIMDYLGSATSPSPKLRDVVIEDPSSVYDDLLRFLAISWQKANLVHGDFSPYNILWHDGRACIIDVGQAVVDSHPKAQEFLVRDVTRLVEWGQKNGMDVDLAGAMYEVLNMDLSDVEQVELLE
;
A
#
# COMPACT_ATOMS: atom_id res chain seq x y z
N ARG A 1 19.28 51.99 -0.09
CA ARG A 1 18.21 51.21 -0.77
C ARG A 1 17.77 50.07 0.16
N LYS A 2 16.62 50.20 0.84
CA LYS A 2 16.07 49.16 1.74
C LYS A 2 15.14 48.23 0.93
N GLY A 3 15.45 46.94 0.85
CA GLY A 3 14.69 45.94 0.10
C GLY A 3 13.35 45.59 0.76
N ARG A 4 12.26 45.63 -0.02
CA ARG A 4 10.91 45.19 0.37
C ARG A 4 10.85 43.65 0.41
N LYS A 5 10.40 43.07 1.53
CA LYS A 5 9.99 41.64 1.61
C LYS A 5 8.66 41.42 0.85
N PRO A 6 8.46 40.29 0.16
CA PRO A 6 7.21 40.02 -0.53
C PRO A 6 6.10 39.63 0.46
N ARG A 7 4.91 40.24 0.32
CA ARG A 7 3.70 39.90 1.06
C ARG A 7 3.15 38.56 0.56
N LYS A 8 3.04 37.55 1.44
CA LYS A 8 2.28 36.31 1.16
C LYS A 8 0.81 36.66 0.90
N LYS A 9 0.30 36.39 -0.31
CA LYS A 9 -1.14 36.42 -0.61
C LYS A 9 -1.83 35.34 0.23
N LYS A 10 -2.69 35.73 1.17
CA LYS A 10 -3.65 34.80 1.80
C LYS A 10 -4.68 34.45 0.74
N GLN A 11 -4.75 33.18 0.33
CA GLN A 11 -5.89 32.67 -0.45
C GLN A 11 -7.17 32.85 0.38
N HIS A 12 -8.09 33.67 -0.10
CA HIS A 12 -9.43 33.77 0.46
C HIS A 12 -10.23 32.55 -0.01
N ARG A 13 -10.44 31.58 0.88
CA ARG A 13 -11.42 30.50 0.66
C ARG A 13 -12.81 31.09 0.49
N SER A 14 -13.56 30.58 -0.49
CA SER A 14 -14.92 31.03 -0.80
C SER A 14 -15.86 30.79 0.38
N LYS A 15 -17.02 31.47 0.41
CA LYS A 15 -18.04 31.25 1.46
C LYS A 15 -18.58 29.82 1.41
N ALA A 16 -18.68 29.23 0.21
CA ALA A 16 -19.08 27.84 0.01
C ALA A 16 -18.05 26.87 0.61
N ASP A 17 -16.75 27.07 0.33
CA ASP A 17 -15.68 26.22 0.86
C ASP A 17 -15.62 26.22 2.39
N ARG A 18 -16.04 27.33 3.03
CA ARG A 18 -16.11 27.44 4.48
C ARG A 18 -17.31 26.70 5.06
N LEU A 19 -18.47 26.82 4.42
CA LEU A 19 -19.69 26.13 4.84
C LEU A 19 -19.54 24.61 4.69
N ASP A 20 -18.96 24.14 3.58
CA ASP A 20 -18.64 22.72 3.39
C ASP A 20 -17.64 22.23 4.43
N ALA A 21 -16.58 22.99 4.71
CA ALA A 21 -15.61 22.62 5.73
C ALA A 21 -16.20 22.59 7.15
N GLU A 22 -17.12 23.50 7.47
CA GLU A 22 -17.84 23.52 8.74
C GLU A 22 -18.83 22.36 8.86
N HIS A 23 -19.55 22.05 7.78
CA HIS A 23 -20.45 20.89 7.70
C HIS A 23 -19.67 19.58 7.87
N HIS A 24 -18.59 19.39 7.13
CA HIS A 24 -17.72 18.23 7.28
C HIS A 24 -17.13 18.10 8.68
N ARG A 25 -16.78 19.24 9.31
CA ARG A 25 -16.30 19.23 10.69
C ARG A 25 -17.41 18.88 11.68
N ALA A 26 -18.64 19.28 11.42
CA ALA A 26 -19.81 18.93 12.23
C ALA A 26 -20.15 17.43 12.09
N GLU A 27 -20.24 16.90 10.87
CA GLU A 27 -20.39 15.47 10.58
C GLU A 27 -19.27 14.65 11.24
N GLN A 28 -18.02 15.10 11.09
CA GLN A 28 -16.87 14.46 11.73
C GLN A 28 -16.99 14.47 13.26
N ASN A 29 -17.41 15.58 13.86
CA ASN A 29 -17.60 15.68 15.31
C ASN A 29 -18.77 14.84 15.82
N GLU A 30 -19.83 14.71 15.04
CA GLU A 30 -20.99 13.86 15.34
C GLU A 30 -20.60 12.38 15.28
N PHE A 31 -19.91 11.96 14.20
CA PHE A 31 -19.31 10.63 14.08
C PHE A 31 -18.36 10.33 15.26
N LEU A 32 -17.52 11.31 15.62
CA LEU A 32 -16.63 11.21 16.77
C LEU A 32 -17.38 11.08 18.10
N ARG A 33 -18.55 11.70 18.26
CA ARG A 33 -19.39 11.56 19.45
C ARG A 33 -20.00 10.17 19.54
N GLY A 34 -20.51 9.63 18.43
CA GLY A 34 -21.02 8.25 18.36
C GLY A 34 -19.97 7.18 18.69
N LEU A 35 -18.69 7.44 18.36
CA LEU A 35 -17.56 6.55 18.70
C LEU A 35 -17.12 6.59 20.18
N ASN A 36 -17.49 7.62 20.93
CA ASN A 36 -17.01 7.86 22.30
C ASN A 36 -17.90 7.23 23.38
N ASP A 37 -19.04 6.65 23.01
CA ASP A 37 -19.94 6.05 23.99
C ASP A 37 -19.35 4.74 24.52
N ARG A 38 -18.91 4.77 25.78
CA ARG A 38 -18.17 3.66 26.41
C ARG A 38 -19.05 2.42 26.64
N GLN A 39 -20.37 2.54 26.54
CA GLN A 39 -21.32 1.43 26.68
C GLN A 39 -21.61 0.69 25.37
N GLY A 40 -21.27 1.25 24.20
CA GLY A 40 -21.63 0.71 22.89
C GLY A 40 -20.58 0.99 21.82
N ARG A 41 -19.37 0.45 21.99
CA ARG A 41 -18.17 0.71 21.14
C ARG A 41 -18.41 0.58 19.60
N TYR A 42 -19.50 -0.07 19.19
CA TYR A 42 -19.91 -0.31 17.81
C TYR A 42 -21.40 -0.05 17.55
N GLU A 43 -22.11 0.67 18.42
CA GLU A 43 -23.56 0.88 18.27
C GLU A 43 -23.90 1.77 17.06
N TRP A 44 -23.02 2.74 16.76
CA TRP A 44 -23.07 3.56 15.55
C TRP A 44 -22.89 2.74 14.26
N MET A 45 -22.26 1.55 14.30
CA MET A 45 -22.15 0.69 13.12
C MET A 45 -23.51 0.18 12.66
N LYS A 46 -24.51 0.13 13.56
CA LYS A 46 -25.87 -0.33 13.27
C LYS A 46 -26.71 0.67 12.50
N GLU A 47 -26.27 1.92 12.34
CA GLU A 47 -26.99 2.89 11.51
C GLU A 47 -26.94 2.48 10.03
N GLU A 48 -28.07 2.56 9.35
CA GLU A 48 -28.25 2.08 7.96
C GLU A 48 -27.20 2.65 6.99
N ARG A 49 -26.77 3.91 7.20
CA ARG A 49 -25.71 4.57 6.42
C ARG A 49 -24.31 3.96 6.59
N TYR A 50 -23.99 3.42 7.77
CA TYR A 50 -22.68 2.82 8.09
C TYR A 50 -22.66 1.29 7.92
N ASN A 51 -23.82 0.64 7.94
CA ASN A 51 -23.97 -0.78 7.56
C ASN A 51 -23.49 -1.03 6.12
N THR A 52 -23.70 -0.06 5.23
CA THR A 52 -23.21 -0.07 3.84
C THR A 52 -21.69 -0.05 3.73
N MET A 53 -21.00 0.55 4.70
CA MET A 53 -19.55 0.76 4.72
C MET A 53 -18.78 -0.56 4.79
N PHE A 54 -19.37 -1.57 5.43
CA PHE A 54 -18.77 -2.86 5.78
C PHE A 54 -19.55 -4.03 5.18
N ARG A 55 -19.92 -3.93 3.89
CA ARG A 55 -20.69 -4.95 3.18
C ARG A 55 -19.90 -6.25 3.04
N GLY A 56 -20.13 -7.18 3.95
CA GLY A 56 -19.49 -8.50 3.93
C GLY A 56 -18.45 -8.70 5.03
N ILE A 57 -17.95 -7.62 5.66
CA ILE A 57 -17.08 -7.76 6.83
C ILE A 57 -17.92 -8.33 7.96
N GLU A 58 -19.08 -7.75 8.27
CA GLU A 58 -19.98 -8.32 9.30
C GLU A 58 -20.54 -9.70 8.92
N ALA A 59 -20.91 -9.93 7.66
CA ALA A 59 -21.51 -11.19 7.22
C ALA A 59 -20.50 -12.34 7.11
N LYS A 60 -19.22 -12.10 6.74
CA LYS A 60 -18.14 -13.11 6.80
C LYS A 60 -17.53 -13.22 8.20
N ILE A 61 -17.61 -12.17 9.02
CA ILE A 61 -17.43 -12.28 10.48
C ILE A 61 -18.51 -13.21 11.05
N GLN A 62 -19.77 -13.12 10.58
CA GLN A 62 -20.86 -14.03 10.97
C GLN A 62 -20.79 -15.41 10.29
N GLY A 63 -20.27 -15.54 9.07
CA GLY A 63 -20.11 -16.83 8.37
C GLY A 63 -18.95 -17.68 8.89
N ALA A 64 -18.01 -17.06 9.62
CA ALA A 64 -17.05 -17.75 10.48
C ALA A 64 -17.60 -17.99 11.91
N MET A 65 -18.80 -17.49 12.21
CA MET A 65 -19.52 -17.72 13.46
C MET A 65 -20.57 -18.82 13.23
N GLY A 66 -20.23 -20.04 13.65
CA GLY A 66 -21.24 -21.06 13.89
C GLY A 66 -22.33 -20.55 14.84
N THR A 67 -23.51 -21.15 14.76
CA THR A 67 -24.73 -20.83 15.51
C THR A 67 -24.64 -21.15 17.01
N GLY A 68 -23.56 -20.76 17.68
CA GLY A 68 -23.27 -21.12 19.07
C GLY A 68 -22.57 -20.01 19.85
N THR A 69 -22.89 -19.91 21.13
CA THR A 69 -22.32 -18.98 22.10
C THR A 69 -20.81 -19.16 22.25
N TYR A 70 -20.08 -18.19 21.69
CA TYR A 70 -18.69 -17.79 21.90
C TYR A 70 -17.56 -18.69 21.36
N ASP A 71 -16.70 -18.09 20.51
CA ASP A 71 -15.26 -18.22 20.71
C ASP A 71 -14.47 -16.92 20.41
N TRP A 72 -13.66 -16.52 21.38
CA TRP A 72 -13.12 -15.16 21.61
C TRP A 72 -11.80 -14.85 20.86
N VAL A 73 -11.63 -15.39 19.65
CA VAL A 73 -10.34 -15.39 18.94
C VAL A 73 -10.23 -14.38 17.78
N ASP A 74 -11.33 -13.96 17.12
CA ASP A 74 -11.21 -13.08 15.93
C ASP A 74 -11.55 -11.58 16.16
N ARG A 75 -12.24 -11.22 17.26
CA ARG A 75 -12.52 -9.81 17.59
C ARG A 75 -11.25 -9.00 17.89
N ARG A 76 -10.24 -9.62 18.51
CA ARG A 76 -8.99 -8.94 18.91
C ARG A 76 -8.12 -8.52 17.74
N VAL A 77 -8.17 -9.25 16.61
CA VAL A 77 -7.37 -8.94 15.41
C VAL A 77 -8.02 -7.79 14.63
N PHE A 78 -9.35 -7.80 14.48
CA PHE A 78 -10.10 -6.66 13.95
C PHE A 78 -9.91 -5.39 14.80
N ASP A 79 -9.96 -5.51 16.12
CA ASP A 79 -9.71 -4.40 17.04
C ASP A 79 -8.27 -3.85 16.98
N GLN A 80 -7.29 -4.63 16.49
CA GLN A 80 -5.89 -4.19 16.37
C GLN A 80 -5.63 -3.28 15.16
N VAL A 81 -6.41 -3.42 14.08
CA VAL A 81 -6.24 -2.63 12.85
C VAL A 81 -7.31 -1.57 12.69
N PHE A 82 -8.55 -1.80 13.15
CA PHE A 82 -9.65 -0.84 13.07
C PHE A 82 -9.79 0.02 14.32
N ASP A 83 -8.73 0.73 14.67
CA ASP A 83 -8.84 1.76 15.71
C ASP A 83 -9.69 2.95 15.21
N ARG A 84 -10.13 3.79 16.15
CA ARG A 84 -10.95 4.97 15.84
C ARG A 84 -10.36 5.85 14.72
N LEU A 85 -9.04 6.04 14.70
CA LEU A 85 -8.41 6.87 13.67
C LEU A 85 -8.40 6.20 12.30
N THR A 86 -8.25 4.88 12.26
CA THR A 86 -8.34 4.10 11.03
C THR A 86 -9.75 4.16 10.44
N LEU A 87 -10.78 4.02 11.28
CA LEU A 87 -12.17 4.18 10.86
C LEU A 87 -12.45 5.58 10.30
N MET A 88 -11.92 6.63 10.95
CA MET A 88 -11.99 7.99 10.42
C MET A 88 -11.25 8.14 9.10
N ALA A 89 -10.14 7.43 8.92
CA ALA A 89 -9.36 7.49 7.68
C ALA A 89 -10.16 6.88 6.52
N LEU A 90 -10.73 5.70 6.73
CA LEU A 90 -11.62 5.05 5.77
C LEU A 90 -12.83 5.92 5.44
N TYR A 91 -13.50 6.47 6.45
CA TYR A 91 -14.65 7.37 6.26
C TYR A 91 -14.29 8.57 5.39
N LYS A 92 -13.12 9.18 5.63
CA LYS A 92 -12.66 10.30 4.82
C LYS A 92 -12.37 9.88 3.37
N MET A 93 -11.75 8.72 3.17
CA MET A 93 -11.46 8.20 1.82
C MET A 93 -12.73 7.90 1.03
N MET A 94 -13.78 7.41 1.72
CA MET A 94 -15.11 7.22 1.13
C MET A 94 -15.79 8.52 0.75
N LYS A 95 -15.76 9.53 1.63
CA LYS A 95 -16.31 10.85 1.31
C LYS A 95 -15.58 11.53 0.16
N SER A 96 -14.30 11.22 -0.08
CA SER A 96 -13.56 11.68 -1.27
C SER A 96 -13.80 10.83 -2.52
N GLY A 97 -14.58 9.75 -2.44
CA GLY A 97 -14.94 8.90 -3.58
C GLY A 97 -13.85 7.92 -4.04
N VAL A 98 -12.77 7.76 -3.27
CA VAL A 98 -11.68 6.82 -3.61
C VAL A 98 -12.12 5.36 -3.43
N ILE A 99 -13.08 5.12 -2.53
CA ILE A 99 -13.64 3.83 -2.19
C ILE A 99 -15.11 4.00 -1.78
N ASP A 100 -15.94 3.00 -1.99
CA ASP A 100 -17.35 2.95 -1.59
C ASP A 100 -17.55 1.95 -0.45
N THR A 101 -17.08 0.72 -0.60
CA THR A 101 -17.26 -0.36 0.38
C THR A 101 -15.96 -0.99 0.81
N LEU A 102 -15.94 -1.53 2.03
CA LEU A 102 -14.89 -2.42 2.51
C LEU A 102 -15.52 -3.80 2.81
N ASP A 103 -15.09 -4.83 2.09
CA ASP A 103 -15.89 -6.04 1.96
C ASP A 103 -15.38 -7.24 2.76
N PHE A 104 -14.14 -7.67 2.53
CA PHE A 104 -13.62 -8.85 3.23
C PHE A 104 -12.10 -8.89 3.28
N PRO A 105 -11.51 -9.54 4.31
CA PRO A 105 -10.06 -9.69 4.39
C PRO A 105 -9.53 -10.55 3.23
N VAL A 106 -8.44 -10.09 2.63
CA VAL A 106 -7.72 -10.76 1.53
C VAL A 106 -6.44 -11.39 2.05
N ALA A 107 -5.65 -10.65 2.83
CA ALA A 107 -4.40 -11.13 3.37
C ALA A 107 -4.13 -10.55 4.76
N ARG A 108 -3.55 -11.37 5.63
CA ARG A 108 -3.07 -10.96 6.95
C ARG A 108 -1.55 -10.91 6.93
N GLY A 109 -0.99 -9.74 7.17
CA GLY A 109 0.45 -9.52 7.28
C GLY A 109 0.84 -9.13 8.70
N LYS A 110 2.14 -9.21 8.99
CA LYS A 110 2.70 -8.72 10.26
C LYS A 110 2.55 -7.20 10.39
N GLU A 111 2.62 -6.48 9.27
CA GLU A 111 2.72 -5.02 9.25
C GLU A 111 1.44 -4.33 8.76
N ALA A 112 0.65 -5.04 7.95
CA ALA A 112 -0.61 -4.57 7.40
C ALA A 112 -1.57 -5.74 7.16
N HIS A 113 -2.85 -5.43 7.17
CA HIS A 113 -3.90 -6.29 6.64
C HIS A 113 -4.37 -5.72 5.30
N VAL A 114 -4.65 -6.60 4.33
CA VAL A 114 -5.23 -6.22 3.04
C VAL A 114 -6.66 -6.71 3.00
N PHE A 115 -7.57 -5.82 2.62
CA PHE A 115 -8.98 -6.09 2.44
C PHE A 115 -9.37 -5.85 0.98
N HIS A 116 -10.40 -6.54 0.52
CA HIS A 116 -11.13 -6.21 -0.68
C HIS A 116 -12.10 -5.07 -0.36
N GLY A 117 -12.31 -4.18 -1.32
CA GLY A 117 -13.38 -3.19 -1.33
C GLY A 117 -13.80 -2.90 -2.76
N THR A 118 -14.80 -2.03 -2.96
CA THR A 118 -15.15 -1.50 -4.28
C THR A 118 -15.05 0.01 -4.31
N ASN A 119 -14.70 0.59 -5.47
CA ASN A 119 -14.81 2.03 -5.68
C ASN A 119 -16.26 2.45 -6.02
N LEU A 120 -16.49 3.75 -6.24
CA LEU A 120 -17.81 4.29 -6.60
C LEU A 120 -18.35 3.77 -7.95
N ALA A 121 -17.47 3.27 -8.83
CA ALA A 121 -17.85 2.66 -10.09
C ALA A 121 -18.18 1.16 -9.95
N GLY A 122 -18.04 0.59 -8.75
CA GLY A 122 -18.21 -0.84 -8.47
C GLY A 122 -17.00 -1.70 -8.84
N GLU A 123 -15.86 -1.09 -9.19
CA GLU A 123 -14.65 -1.81 -9.55
C GLU A 123 -13.90 -2.24 -8.27
N PRO A 124 -13.28 -3.44 -8.26
CA PRO A 124 -12.60 -3.96 -7.09
C PRO A 124 -11.30 -3.20 -6.79
N VAL A 125 -11.08 -2.90 -5.50
CA VAL A 125 -9.87 -2.25 -4.99
C VAL A 125 -9.30 -3.01 -3.79
N ALA A 126 -7.97 -2.97 -3.65
CA ALA A 126 -7.28 -3.48 -2.47
C ALA A 126 -7.09 -2.35 -1.46
N VAL A 127 -7.49 -2.60 -0.20
CA VAL A 127 -7.36 -1.67 0.92
C VAL A 127 -6.34 -2.23 1.91
N LYS A 128 -5.12 -1.69 1.87
CA LYS A 128 -4.03 -2.06 2.77
C LYS A 128 -4.05 -1.15 4.01
N ILE A 129 -4.39 -1.73 5.15
CA ILE A 129 -4.47 -1.08 6.46
C ILE A 129 -3.25 -1.47 7.30
N PHE A 130 -2.40 -0.52 7.61
CA PHE A 130 -1.17 -0.73 8.36
C PHE A 130 -1.42 -0.72 9.87
N HIS A 131 -0.75 -1.62 10.58
CA HIS A 131 -0.79 -1.68 12.04
C HIS A 131 -0.16 -0.43 12.63
N THR A 132 -0.81 0.14 13.64
CA THR A 132 -0.29 1.31 14.36
C THR A 132 0.46 0.95 15.65
N SER A 133 0.82 -0.33 15.84
CA SER A 133 1.46 -0.86 17.05
C SER A 133 2.99 -0.81 17.00
N ASN A 134 3.63 -0.69 18.17
CA ASN A 134 5.08 -0.41 18.30
C ASN A 134 6.02 -1.55 17.86
N ALA A 135 5.58 -2.82 17.86
CA ALA A 135 6.48 -3.97 17.68
C ALA A 135 6.96 -4.14 16.23
N VAL A 136 6.08 -3.91 15.27
CA VAL A 136 6.38 -3.98 13.83
C VAL A 136 7.40 -2.91 13.44
N PHE A 137 7.27 -1.72 14.03
CA PHE A 137 7.96 -0.52 13.60
C PHE A 137 9.49 -0.55 13.80
N LYS A 138 10.00 -1.25 14.83
CA LYS A 138 11.46 -1.34 15.06
C LYS A 138 12.22 -1.89 13.86
N ASN A 139 11.61 -2.79 13.10
CA ASN A 139 12.21 -3.41 11.93
C ASN A 139 12.11 -2.52 10.68
N LEU A 140 11.16 -1.58 10.65
CA LEU A 140 10.93 -0.70 9.51
C LEU A 140 11.84 0.53 9.50
N ILE A 141 12.32 0.97 10.66
CA ILE A 141 13.19 2.16 10.80
C ILE A 141 14.38 2.13 9.85
N GLN A 142 15.03 0.97 9.66
CA GLN A 142 16.21 0.83 8.80
C GLN A 142 15.97 1.18 7.32
N TYR A 143 14.71 1.18 6.86
CA TYR A 143 14.33 1.53 5.50
C TYR A 143 13.83 2.97 5.37
N ILE A 144 13.75 3.71 6.48
CA ILE A 144 13.42 5.14 6.53
C ILE A 144 14.68 5.94 6.89
N GLU A 145 15.46 5.44 7.83
CA GLU A 145 16.68 6.07 8.33
C GLU A 145 17.76 6.07 7.25
N GLY A 146 18.16 7.26 6.82
CA GLY A 146 19.09 7.46 5.70
C GLY A 146 18.41 7.86 4.40
N ASP A 147 17.08 7.83 4.31
CA ASP A 147 16.35 8.37 3.17
C ASP A 147 16.20 9.90 3.30
N PRO A 148 16.77 10.70 2.38
CA PRO A 148 16.76 12.16 2.47
C PRO A 148 15.35 12.77 2.53
N ARG A 149 14.35 12.07 1.97
CA ARG A 149 12.94 12.47 1.92
C ARG A 149 12.30 12.58 3.32
N PHE A 150 12.95 12.02 4.34
CA PHE A 150 12.42 11.93 5.71
C PHE A 150 13.35 12.57 6.77
N THR A 151 14.29 13.41 6.34
CA THR A 151 15.18 14.14 7.24
C THR A 151 14.42 15.12 8.15
N GLY A 152 14.75 15.13 9.45
CA GLY A 152 14.16 16.08 10.41
C GLY A 152 12.79 15.72 11.00
N LEU A 153 12.31 14.49 10.82
CA LEU A 153 11.01 14.07 11.35
C LEU A 153 10.97 13.96 12.89
N ARG A 154 9.84 14.39 13.48
CA ARG A 154 9.55 14.18 14.91
C ARG A 154 9.22 12.71 15.18
N ARG A 155 9.86 12.13 16.19
CA ARG A 155 9.83 10.69 16.56
C ARG A 155 8.52 10.22 17.24
N LYS A 156 7.35 10.74 16.87
CA LYS A 156 6.08 10.18 17.38
C LYS A 156 5.66 9.01 16.51
N HIS A 157 5.42 7.85 17.12
CA HIS A 157 5.17 6.56 16.45
C HIS A 157 4.14 6.62 15.30
N ARG A 158 2.99 7.27 15.53
CA ARG A 158 1.91 7.38 14.53
C ARG A 158 2.29 8.24 13.32
N ASP A 159 3.13 9.25 13.51
CA ASP A 159 3.62 10.09 12.41
C ASP A 159 4.53 9.25 11.48
N LEU A 160 5.23 8.25 12.03
CA LEU A 160 6.11 7.36 11.28
C LEU A 160 5.34 6.31 10.47
N VAL A 161 4.23 5.79 10.98
CA VAL A 161 3.34 4.90 10.18
C VAL A 161 2.78 5.64 8.98
N GLU A 162 2.23 6.86 9.19
CA GLU A 162 1.72 7.67 8.07
C GLU A 162 2.82 7.98 7.03
N VAL A 163 4.05 8.19 7.49
CA VAL A 163 5.22 8.38 6.62
C VAL A 163 5.54 7.13 5.81
N TRP A 164 5.47 5.95 6.43
CA TRP A 164 5.67 4.67 5.76
C TRP A 164 4.61 4.42 4.67
N VAL A 165 3.32 4.60 5.00
CA VAL A 165 2.25 4.40 4.02
C VAL A 165 2.37 5.38 2.85
N ARG A 166 2.74 6.64 3.11
CA ARG A 166 3.04 7.63 2.07
C ARG A 166 4.32 7.30 1.28
N LYS A 167 5.27 6.58 1.87
CA LYS A 167 6.45 6.07 1.16
C LYS A 167 6.02 5.03 0.14
N GLU A 168 5.24 4.03 0.56
CA GLU A 168 4.73 2.99 -0.33
C GLU A 168 3.88 3.57 -1.47
N TYR A 169 2.93 4.46 -1.16
CA TYR A 169 2.14 5.18 -2.18
C TYR A 169 3.01 5.90 -3.22
N ARG A 170 4.07 6.59 -2.79
CA ARG A 170 4.98 7.30 -3.69
C ARG A 170 5.88 6.37 -4.49
N ASN A 171 6.28 5.25 -3.90
CA ASN A 171 7.09 4.24 -4.58
C ASN A 171 6.27 3.54 -5.67
N LEU A 172 5.00 3.17 -5.40
CA LEU A 172 4.07 2.63 -6.42
C LEU A 172 3.89 3.60 -7.59
N ASN A 173 3.56 4.87 -7.31
CA ASN A 173 3.43 5.90 -8.35
C ASN A 173 4.70 6.07 -9.18
N ARG A 174 5.87 6.01 -8.52
CA ARG A 174 7.17 6.17 -9.18
C ARG A 174 7.46 5.01 -10.13
N LEU A 175 7.16 3.77 -9.74
CA LEU A 175 7.34 2.60 -10.58
C LEU A 175 6.33 2.60 -11.74
N ALA A 176 5.05 2.89 -11.46
CA ALA A 176 4.00 2.97 -12.47
C ALA A 176 4.31 3.99 -13.58
N ARG A 177 4.94 5.14 -13.24
CA ARG A 177 5.40 6.14 -14.22
C ARG A 177 6.44 5.64 -15.22
N TRP A 178 7.10 4.53 -14.93
CA TRP A 178 8.04 3.89 -15.86
C TRP A 178 7.44 2.64 -16.53
N GLY A 179 6.10 2.51 -16.52
CA GLY A 179 5.40 1.39 -17.13
C GLY A 179 5.57 0.06 -16.39
N LEU A 180 6.12 0.07 -15.17
CA LEU A 180 6.35 -1.14 -14.41
C LEU A 180 5.03 -1.71 -13.86
N ASN A 181 4.91 -3.04 -13.93
CA ASN A 181 3.71 -3.75 -13.49
C ASN A 181 3.61 -3.82 -11.97
N VAL A 182 2.97 -2.82 -11.38
CA VAL A 182 2.66 -2.68 -9.95
C VAL A 182 1.19 -2.29 -9.79
N PRO A 183 0.53 -2.59 -8.65
CA PRO A 183 -0.82 -2.10 -8.39
C PRO A 183 -0.87 -0.57 -8.47
N PHE A 184 -1.78 -0.01 -9.26
CA PHE A 184 -1.91 1.44 -9.33
C PHE A 184 -2.43 1.99 -7.99
N PRO A 185 -1.74 2.94 -7.36
CA PRO A 185 -2.16 3.49 -6.09
C PRO A 185 -3.29 4.52 -6.29
N ARG A 186 -4.48 4.23 -5.77
CA ARG A 186 -5.69 5.05 -5.93
C ARG A 186 -5.83 6.14 -4.86
N GLY A 187 -5.28 5.93 -3.67
CA GLY A 187 -5.27 6.95 -2.64
C GLY A 187 -4.61 6.52 -1.34
N VAL A 188 -4.24 7.49 -0.52
CA VAL A 188 -3.62 7.24 0.78
C VAL A 188 -4.15 8.21 1.84
N HIS A 189 -4.53 7.68 3.00
CA HIS A 189 -4.85 8.50 4.14
C HIS A 189 -4.45 7.83 5.46
N LYS A 190 -3.64 8.53 6.27
CA LYS A 190 -3.13 8.01 7.54
C LYS A 190 -2.44 6.66 7.36
N ASN A 191 -2.97 5.61 7.95
CA ASN A 191 -2.46 4.24 7.89
C ASN A 191 -3.17 3.38 6.85
N VAL A 192 -3.89 3.98 5.90
CA VAL A 192 -4.65 3.28 4.85
C VAL A 192 -4.11 3.65 3.47
N LEU A 193 -3.80 2.64 2.66
CA LEU A 193 -3.46 2.74 1.25
C LEU A 193 -4.52 1.99 0.44
N ILE A 194 -5.06 2.63 -0.58
CA ILE A 194 -5.97 2.04 -1.55
C ILE A 194 -5.25 1.94 -2.88
N MET A 195 -5.30 0.77 -3.50
CA MET A 195 -4.64 0.45 -4.76
C MET A 195 -5.47 -0.55 -5.56
N ASP A 196 -5.07 -0.80 -6.80
CA ASP A 196 -5.73 -1.81 -7.63
C ASP A 196 -5.77 -3.17 -6.95
N TYR A 197 -6.91 -3.84 -7.06
CA TYR A 197 -7.06 -5.21 -6.64
C TYR A 197 -6.56 -6.16 -7.74
N LEU A 198 -5.67 -7.07 -7.36
CA LEU A 198 -5.16 -8.11 -8.26
C LEU A 198 -5.79 -9.45 -7.85
N GLY A 199 -6.78 -9.88 -8.60
CA GLY A 199 -7.49 -11.13 -8.34
C GLY A 199 -8.81 -11.22 -9.10
N SER A 200 -9.51 -12.32 -8.90
CA SER A 200 -10.88 -12.51 -9.40
C SER A 200 -11.89 -12.03 -8.36
N ALA A 201 -13.17 -12.03 -8.73
CA ALA A 201 -14.26 -11.74 -7.79
C ALA A 201 -14.30 -12.68 -6.56
N THR A 202 -13.66 -13.85 -6.64
CA THR A 202 -13.70 -14.88 -5.59
C THR A 202 -12.41 -15.00 -4.79
N SER A 203 -11.26 -14.59 -5.35
CA SER A 203 -9.95 -14.85 -4.72
C SER A 203 -8.86 -13.91 -5.23
N PRO A 204 -7.89 -13.52 -4.37
CA PRO A 204 -6.72 -12.79 -4.81
C PRO A 204 -5.87 -13.61 -5.77
N SER A 205 -5.10 -12.92 -6.61
CA SER A 205 -4.07 -13.57 -7.43
C SER A 205 -3.06 -14.34 -6.56
N PRO A 206 -2.64 -15.54 -6.98
CA PRO A 206 -1.65 -16.31 -6.25
C PRO A 206 -0.28 -15.63 -6.28
N LYS A 207 0.57 -15.95 -5.31
CA LYS A 207 1.97 -15.50 -5.30
C LYS A 207 2.79 -16.31 -6.29
N LEU A 208 3.82 -15.71 -6.88
CA LEU A 208 4.73 -16.38 -7.82
C LEU A 208 5.34 -17.65 -7.22
N ARG A 209 5.62 -17.64 -5.90
CA ARG A 209 6.12 -18.83 -5.18
C ARG A 209 5.20 -20.04 -5.30
N ASP A 210 3.89 -19.81 -5.36
CA ASP A 210 2.85 -20.82 -5.21
C ASP A 210 2.30 -21.28 -6.58
N VAL A 211 2.88 -20.78 -7.67
CA VAL A 211 2.47 -21.08 -9.05
C VAL A 211 3.59 -21.84 -9.76
N VAL A 212 3.20 -22.83 -10.56
CA VAL A 212 4.10 -23.49 -11.51
C VAL A 212 4.06 -22.68 -12.81
N ILE A 213 5.21 -22.17 -13.23
CA ILE A 213 5.35 -21.36 -14.43
C ILE A 213 5.76 -22.25 -15.60
N GLU A 214 5.03 -22.18 -16.70
CA GLU A 214 5.31 -22.96 -17.92
C GLU A 214 6.58 -22.50 -18.62
N ASP A 215 6.80 -21.17 -18.69
CA ASP A 215 8.01 -20.55 -19.23
C ASP A 215 8.69 -19.68 -18.16
N PRO A 216 9.51 -20.28 -17.27
CA PRO A 216 10.23 -19.54 -16.24
C PRO A 216 11.24 -18.54 -16.81
N SER A 217 11.77 -18.79 -18.01
CA SER A 217 12.78 -17.95 -18.64
C SER A 217 12.21 -16.60 -19.04
N SER A 218 11.06 -16.57 -19.71
CA SER A 218 10.40 -15.30 -20.04
C SER A 218 10.05 -14.49 -18.78
N VAL A 219 9.58 -15.15 -17.71
CA VAL A 219 9.25 -14.48 -16.45
C VAL A 219 10.52 -13.95 -15.76
N TYR A 220 11.62 -14.69 -15.80
CA TYR A 220 12.90 -14.26 -15.27
C TYR A 220 13.38 -12.98 -15.97
N ASP A 221 13.34 -12.97 -17.31
CA ASP A 221 13.78 -11.83 -18.13
C ASP A 221 12.92 -10.58 -17.86
N ASP A 222 11.60 -10.75 -17.73
CA ASP A 222 10.69 -9.66 -17.35
C ASP A 222 11.01 -9.10 -15.95
N LEU A 223 11.31 -9.97 -14.97
CA LEU A 223 11.67 -9.56 -13.62
C LEU A 223 13.07 -8.92 -13.56
N LEU A 224 14.01 -9.39 -14.37
CA LEU A 224 15.35 -8.80 -14.50
C LEU A 224 15.26 -7.40 -15.12
N ARG A 225 14.44 -7.25 -16.18
CA ARG A 225 14.13 -5.96 -16.80
C ARG A 225 13.41 -5.03 -15.82
N PHE A 226 12.49 -5.54 -15.00
CA PHE A 226 11.87 -4.76 -13.91
C PHE A 226 12.93 -4.18 -12.97
N LEU A 227 13.88 -4.99 -12.50
CA LEU A 227 14.96 -4.54 -11.61
C LEU A 227 15.87 -3.50 -12.29
N ALA A 228 16.20 -3.71 -13.56
CA ALA A 228 17.00 -2.76 -14.35
C ALA A 228 16.31 -1.39 -14.47
N ILE A 229 15.03 -1.35 -14.86
CA ILE A 229 14.26 -0.11 -14.96
C ILE A 229 14.09 0.55 -13.60
N SER A 230 13.80 -0.22 -12.55
CA SER A 230 13.66 0.30 -11.18
C SER A 230 14.96 0.99 -10.74
N TRP A 231 16.11 0.36 -10.96
CA TRP A 231 17.41 0.91 -10.59
C TRP A 231 17.80 2.11 -11.45
N GLN A 232 17.87 1.94 -12.78
CA GLN A 232 18.48 2.90 -13.69
C GLN A 232 17.56 4.08 -14.04
N LYS A 233 16.24 3.88 -14.08
CA LYS A 233 15.26 4.90 -14.52
C LYS A 233 14.47 5.44 -13.33
N ALA A 234 13.97 4.56 -12.47
CA ALA A 234 13.17 4.97 -11.32
C ALA A 234 14.00 5.44 -10.12
N ASN A 235 15.33 5.24 -10.11
CA ASN A 235 16.22 5.53 -8.98
C ASN A 235 15.68 4.91 -7.69
N LEU A 236 15.28 3.63 -7.78
CA LEU A 236 14.64 2.89 -6.71
C LEU A 236 15.14 1.44 -6.66
N VAL A 237 15.45 0.96 -5.46
CA VAL A 237 15.72 -0.44 -5.17
C VAL A 237 14.55 -0.98 -4.38
N HIS A 238 13.99 -2.14 -4.75
CA HIS A 238 12.82 -2.70 -4.08
C HIS A 238 13.12 -3.01 -2.60
N GLY A 239 14.30 -3.54 -2.32
CA GLY A 239 14.75 -3.88 -0.98
C GLY A 239 13.99 -5.02 -0.34
N ASP A 240 13.12 -5.74 -1.05
CA ASP A 240 12.55 -7.01 -0.60
C ASP A 240 12.01 -7.83 -1.78
N PHE A 241 12.74 -7.81 -2.90
CA PHE A 241 12.30 -8.46 -4.13
C PHE A 241 12.38 -9.99 -3.96
N SER A 242 11.24 -10.66 -3.91
CA SER A 242 11.18 -12.11 -3.73
C SER A 242 9.88 -12.70 -4.29
N PRO A 243 9.82 -14.01 -4.59
CA PRO A 243 8.60 -14.67 -5.06
C PRO A 243 7.40 -14.56 -4.12
N TYR A 244 7.59 -14.10 -2.88
CA TYR A 244 6.52 -13.86 -1.91
C TYR A 244 5.83 -12.49 -2.09
N ASN A 245 6.52 -11.55 -2.72
CA ASN A 245 6.09 -10.16 -2.97
C ASN A 245 5.84 -9.92 -4.47
N ILE A 246 5.66 -11.00 -5.23
CA ILE A 246 5.26 -10.97 -6.64
C ILE A 246 3.97 -11.78 -6.75
N LEU A 247 2.91 -11.17 -7.27
CA LEU A 247 1.67 -11.84 -7.61
C LEU A 247 1.70 -12.28 -9.07
N TRP A 248 1.16 -13.45 -9.35
CA TRP A 248 0.91 -13.92 -10.70
C TRP A 248 -0.51 -13.53 -11.10
N HIS A 249 -0.64 -12.59 -12.02
CA HIS A 249 -1.92 -12.01 -12.42
C HIS A 249 -1.98 -11.91 -13.94
N ASP A 250 -3.02 -12.51 -14.52
CA ASP A 250 -3.27 -12.52 -15.97
C ASP A 250 -2.05 -12.90 -16.82
N GLY A 251 -1.33 -13.94 -16.38
CA GLY A 251 -0.14 -14.47 -17.06
C GLY A 251 1.10 -13.59 -16.93
N ARG A 252 1.10 -12.60 -16.03
CA ARG A 252 2.23 -11.69 -15.80
C ARG A 252 2.59 -11.58 -14.32
N ALA A 253 3.87 -11.33 -14.06
CA ALA A 253 4.34 -11.00 -12.72
C ALA A 253 4.01 -9.54 -12.38
N CYS A 254 3.31 -9.32 -11.26
CA CYS A 254 2.99 -8.00 -10.72
C CYS A 254 3.63 -7.83 -9.34
N ILE A 255 4.43 -6.76 -9.19
CA ILE A 255 5.27 -6.55 -8.01
C ILE A 255 4.48 -5.76 -6.96
N ILE A 256 4.48 -6.25 -5.72
CA ILE A 256 3.76 -5.64 -4.59
C ILE A 256 4.69 -5.34 -3.42
N ASP A 257 4.17 -4.64 -2.41
CA ASP A 257 4.86 -4.37 -1.15
C ASP A 257 6.17 -3.57 -1.27
N VAL A 258 6.11 -2.45 -2.00
CA VAL A 258 7.25 -1.54 -2.24
C VAL A 258 7.48 -0.55 -1.09
N GLY A 259 6.98 -0.85 0.11
CA GLY A 259 7.19 -0.01 1.31
C GLY A 259 8.65 0.02 1.77
N GLN A 260 9.34 -1.12 1.64
CA GLN A 260 10.76 -1.25 1.99
C GLN A 260 11.69 -0.63 0.94
N ALA A 261 11.18 -0.30 -0.25
CA ALA A 261 11.99 0.24 -1.34
C ALA A 261 12.65 1.57 -0.99
N VAL A 262 13.94 1.69 -1.33
CA VAL A 262 14.78 2.85 -1.02
C VAL A 262 15.27 3.51 -2.29
N VAL A 263 15.61 4.79 -2.19
CA VAL A 263 16.27 5.52 -3.28
C VAL A 263 17.73 5.10 -3.41
N ASP A 264 18.30 5.28 -4.59
CA ASP A 264 19.71 5.02 -4.91
C ASP A 264 20.70 5.75 -3.97
N SER A 265 20.35 6.94 -3.49
CA SER A 265 21.14 7.72 -2.54
C SER A 265 21.16 7.15 -1.12
N HIS A 266 20.40 6.09 -0.84
CA HIS A 266 20.37 5.46 0.48
C HIS A 266 21.69 4.71 0.75
N PRO A 267 22.30 4.80 1.95
CA PRO A 267 23.61 4.20 2.22
C PRO A 267 23.70 2.68 1.95
N LYS A 268 22.57 1.98 2.08
CA LYS A 268 22.43 0.55 1.82
C LYS A 268 21.82 0.18 0.46
N ALA A 269 21.63 1.14 -0.45
CA ALA A 269 20.93 0.89 -1.71
C ALA A 269 21.60 -0.23 -2.53
N GLN A 270 22.93 -0.19 -2.65
CA GLN A 270 23.69 -1.21 -3.38
C GLN A 270 23.59 -2.60 -2.72
N GLU A 271 23.66 -2.68 -1.39
CA GLU A 271 23.49 -3.94 -0.64
C GLU A 271 22.10 -4.54 -0.89
N PHE A 272 21.05 -3.70 -0.88
CA PHE A 272 19.70 -4.14 -1.18
C PHE A 272 19.52 -4.57 -2.63
N LEU A 273 20.18 -3.90 -3.59
CA LEU A 273 20.13 -4.27 -5.00
C LEU A 273 20.74 -5.65 -5.21
N VAL A 274 21.94 -5.89 -4.66
CA VAL A 274 22.59 -7.21 -4.72
C VAL A 274 21.67 -8.28 -4.13
N ARG A 275 21.04 -8.01 -2.97
CA ARG A 275 20.09 -8.94 -2.36
C ARG A 275 18.88 -9.24 -3.25
N ASP A 276 18.28 -8.22 -3.86
CA ASP A 276 17.12 -8.37 -4.74
C ASP A 276 17.47 -9.23 -5.97
N VAL A 277 18.63 -8.97 -6.59
CA VAL A 277 19.11 -9.74 -7.76
C VAL A 277 19.47 -11.17 -7.36
N THR A 278 20.12 -11.39 -6.21
CA THR A 278 20.41 -12.74 -5.69
C THR A 278 19.13 -13.56 -5.56
N ARG A 279 18.06 -12.99 -5.00
CA ARG A 279 16.78 -13.70 -4.83
C ARG A 279 16.11 -14.03 -6.17
N LEU A 280 16.27 -13.18 -7.18
CA LEU A 280 15.81 -13.48 -8.54
C LEU A 280 16.61 -14.64 -9.16
N VAL A 281 17.94 -14.61 -9.03
CA VAL A 281 18.84 -15.70 -9.47
C VAL A 281 18.49 -17.02 -8.78
N GLU A 282 18.31 -17.02 -7.47
CA GLU A 282 17.88 -18.20 -6.70
C GLU A 282 16.54 -18.75 -7.21
N TRP A 283 15.59 -17.88 -7.57
CA TRP A 283 14.34 -18.30 -8.17
C TRP A 283 14.54 -18.91 -9.57
N GLY A 284 15.37 -18.31 -10.43
CA GLY A 284 15.69 -18.86 -11.76
C GLY A 284 16.36 -20.24 -11.67
N GLN A 285 17.37 -20.38 -10.83
CA GLN A 285 18.07 -21.65 -10.59
C GLN A 285 17.12 -22.75 -10.08
N LYS A 286 16.21 -22.41 -9.17
CA LYS A 286 15.19 -23.34 -8.67
C LYS A 286 14.25 -23.82 -9.78
N ASN A 287 14.04 -23.01 -10.82
CA ASN A 287 13.25 -23.36 -12.00
C ASN A 287 14.09 -23.95 -13.14
N GLY A 288 15.33 -24.40 -12.86
CA GLY A 288 16.17 -25.14 -13.81
C GLY A 288 16.98 -24.26 -14.77
N MET A 289 17.07 -22.96 -14.52
CA MET A 289 17.85 -22.04 -15.35
C MET A 289 19.33 -22.02 -14.94
N ASP A 290 20.22 -21.92 -15.92
CA ASP A 290 21.66 -21.70 -15.69
C ASP A 290 21.94 -20.19 -15.66
N VAL A 291 21.73 -19.60 -14.48
CA VAL A 291 21.92 -18.16 -14.23
C VAL A 291 22.80 -17.96 -13.00
N ASP A 292 23.63 -16.93 -13.01
CA ASP A 292 24.48 -16.56 -11.88
C ASP A 292 24.30 -15.08 -11.50
N LEU A 293 24.77 -14.75 -10.29
CA LEU A 293 24.67 -13.39 -9.76
C LEU A 293 25.49 -12.38 -10.55
N ALA A 294 26.66 -12.74 -11.07
CA ALA A 294 27.53 -11.81 -11.75
C ALA A 294 26.92 -11.35 -13.09
N GLY A 295 26.41 -12.30 -13.87
CA GLY A 295 25.68 -12.04 -15.11
C GLY A 295 24.40 -11.23 -14.87
N ALA A 296 23.57 -11.65 -13.93
CA ALA A 296 22.33 -10.94 -13.62
C ALA A 296 22.58 -9.50 -13.12
N MET A 297 23.62 -9.29 -12.30
CA MET A 297 24.02 -7.95 -11.87
C MET A 297 24.55 -7.12 -13.04
N TYR A 298 25.34 -7.71 -13.94
CA TYR A 298 25.84 -7.02 -15.12
C TYR A 298 24.69 -6.52 -15.99
N GLU A 299 23.69 -7.36 -16.24
CA GLU A 299 22.47 -7.01 -16.97
C GLU A 299 21.72 -5.87 -16.27
N VAL A 300 21.40 -6.00 -14.97
CA VAL A 300 20.65 -4.96 -14.24
C VAL A 300 21.35 -3.60 -14.27
N LEU A 301 22.68 -3.57 -14.25
CA LEU A 301 23.45 -2.33 -14.25
C LEU A 301 23.66 -1.72 -15.64
N ASN A 302 23.66 -2.54 -16.71
CA ASN A 302 24.06 -2.12 -18.05
C ASN A 302 23.01 -2.35 -19.14
N MET A 303 21.82 -2.87 -18.80
CA MET A 303 20.75 -3.12 -19.75
C MET A 303 20.41 -1.84 -20.53
N ASP A 304 20.33 -1.97 -21.86
CA ASP A 304 19.83 -0.88 -22.70
C ASP A 304 18.33 -0.69 -22.45
N LEU A 305 18.00 0.48 -21.92
CA LEU A 305 16.64 0.92 -21.60
C LEU A 305 16.30 2.20 -22.36
N SER A 306 16.91 2.43 -23.52
CA SER A 306 16.62 3.58 -24.39
C SER A 306 15.18 3.59 -24.90
N ASP A 307 14.54 2.42 -24.98
CA ASP A 307 13.14 2.25 -25.34
C ASP A 307 12.15 2.57 -24.21
N VAL A 308 12.63 2.73 -22.97
CA VAL A 308 11.78 2.97 -21.79
C VAL A 308 11.60 4.46 -21.55
N GLU A 309 10.39 4.94 -21.80
CA GLU A 309 9.94 6.31 -21.57
C GLU A 309 9.02 6.42 -20.35
N GLN A 310 8.88 7.64 -19.80
CA GLN A 310 7.89 7.88 -18.75
C GLN A 310 6.48 7.91 -19.33
N VAL A 311 5.56 7.23 -18.66
CA VAL A 311 4.13 7.31 -18.95
C VAL A 311 3.46 8.37 -18.09
N GLU A 312 2.54 9.11 -18.71
CA GLU A 312 1.65 10.01 -17.97
C GLU A 312 0.60 9.17 -17.25
N LEU A 313 0.55 9.29 -15.92
CA LEU A 313 -0.48 8.64 -15.13
C LEU A 313 -1.73 9.50 -15.19
N LEU A 314 -2.84 8.96 -15.71
CA LEU A 314 -4.14 9.61 -15.63
C LEU A 314 -4.57 9.62 -14.14
N GLU A 315 -4.81 10.82 -13.61
CA GLU A 315 -5.32 11.04 -12.24
C GLU A 315 -6.78 10.60 -12.08
#